data_AF-A0A832LTL2-F1
#
_entry.id   AF-A0A832LTL2-F1
#
_cell.length_a   1.000
_cell.length_b   1.000
_cell.length_c   1.000
_cell.angle_alpha   90.00
_cell.angle_beta   90.00
_cell.angle_gamma   90.00
#
_symmetry.space_group_name_H-M   'P 1'
#
loop_
_entity.id
_entity.type
_entity.pdbx_description
1 polymer ?
#
loop_
_entity_poly.entity_id
_entity_poly.type
_entity_poly.pdbx_seq_one_letter_code
_entity_poly.pdbx_strand_id
1 'polypeptide(L)'
;HYRHRPETGLTEDDVLNAVEEVSSKRVRQQFWHWLSSTDDPDIAAVVAPLGLEWITVPVPNQSVLVPPPRRVGLQLRNECGRVFVASVEDGSPASRAGIAVDDEIIAVDGVRVTSPEEFSLVSQCSGDSVQLLASCDGKLYTTILELPHAEESYLRIGAAPSDRAQRLLSRWLERAIAP
;
A
#
# COMPACT_ATOMS: atom_id res chain seq x y z
N HIS A 1 -31.38 -11.10 17.05
CA HIS A 1 -31.37 -12.52 16.62
C HIS A 1 -30.37 -13.36 17.43
N TYR A 2 -29.08 -13.03 17.44
CA TYR A 2 -28.03 -13.80 18.15
C TYR A 2 -28.22 -14.01 19.67
N ARG A 3 -28.65 -12.98 20.44
CA ARG A 3 -28.87 -13.12 21.90
C ARG A 3 -29.87 -14.21 22.29
N HIS A 4 -30.76 -14.60 21.38
CA HIS A 4 -31.81 -15.58 21.64
C HIS A 4 -31.51 -16.94 21.00
N ARG A 5 -30.58 -17.02 20.04
CA ARG A 5 -30.19 -18.22 19.29
C ARG A 5 -28.71 -18.15 18.87
N PRO A 6 -27.76 -18.31 19.81
CA PRO A 6 -26.33 -18.27 19.50
C PRO A 6 -25.88 -19.43 18.59
N GLU A 7 -26.60 -20.54 18.58
CA GLU A 7 -26.31 -21.75 17.79
C GLU A 7 -26.40 -21.54 16.27
N THR A 8 -27.13 -20.53 15.79
CA THR A 8 -27.27 -20.24 14.36
C THR A 8 -26.24 -19.24 13.82
N GLY A 9 -25.44 -18.62 14.69
CA GLY A 9 -24.49 -17.56 14.29
C GLY A 9 -25.18 -16.26 13.83
N LEU A 10 -24.40 -15.39 13.19
CA LEU A 10 -24.86 -14.15 12.55
C LEU A 10 -24.64 -14.26 11.04
N THR A 11 -25.65 -13.88 10.25
CA THR A 11 -25.49 -13.67 8.81
C THR A 11 -24.95 -12.27 8.52
N GLU A 12 -24.42 -12.05 7.31
CA GLU A 12 -23.99 -10.71 6.86
C GLU A 12 -25.16 -9.71 6.88
N ASP A 13 -26.37 -10.16 6.53
CA ASP A 13 -27.58 -9.34 6.59
C ASP A 13 -27.94 -8.95 8.02
N ASP A 14 -27.76 -9.84 9.00
CA ASP A 14 -27.98 -9.53 10.41
C ASP A 14 -27.02 -8.42 10.89
N VAL A 15 -25.75 -8.48 10.47
CA VAL A 15 -24.74 -7.47 10.81
C VAL A 15 -25.09 -6.12 10.18
N LEU A 16 -25.41 -6.11 8.88
CA LEU A 16 -25.77 -4.88 8.17
C LEU A 16 -27.03 -4.24 8.75
N ASN A 17 -28.06 -5.04 9.05
CA ASN A 17 -29.29 -4.53 9.67
C ASN A 17 -29.01 -3.89 11.04
N ALA A 18 -28.20 -4.54 11.88
CA ALA A 18 -27.82 -3.98 13.18
C ALA A 18 -27.04 -2.66 13.05
N VAL A 19 -26.11 -2.57 12.09
CA VAL A 19 -25.34 -1.33 11.84
C VAL A 19 -26.25 -0.20 11.36
N GLU A 20 -27.16 -0.47 10.41
CA GLU A 20 -28.10 0.54 9.90
C GLU A 20 -29.10 0.99 10.97
N GLU A 21 -29.57 0.07 11.83
CA GLU A 21 -30.46 0.38 12.95
C GLU A 21 -29.78 1.32 13.97
N VAL A 22 -28.56 1.00 14.40
CA VAL A 22 -27.82 1.78 15.41
C VAL A 22 -27.35 3.13 14.85
N SER A 23 -26.85 3.15 13.61
CA SER A 23 -26.27 4.36 13.01
C SER A 23 -27.31 5.26 12.34
N SER A 24 -28.51 4.74 12.03
CA SER A 24 -29.50 5.38 11.16
C SER A 24 -28.92 5.80 9.79
N LYS A 25 -27.84 5.16 9.34
CA LYS A 25 -27.21 5.36 8.04
C LYS A 25 -27.50 4.16 7.15
N ARG A 26 -27.71 4.41 5.85
CA ARG A 26 -27.71 3.35 4.85
C ARG A 26 -26.27 3.06 4.46
N VAL A 27 -25.77 1.89 4.83
CA VAL A 27 -24.38 1.48 4.59
C VAL A 27 -24.29 0.28 3.66
N ARG A 28 -25.39 -0.46 3.46
CA ARG A 28 -25.43 -1.71 2.70
C ARG A 28 -24.80 -1.62 1.31
N GLN A 29 -25.16 -0.61 0.51
CA GLN A 29 -24.62 -0.46 -0.84
C GLN A 29 -23.10 -0.24 -0.82
N GLN A 30 -22.63 0.67 0.03
CA GLN A 30 -21.21 1.01 0.11
C GLN A 30 -20.39 -0.16 0.65
N PHE A 31 -20.90 -0.84 1.68
CA PHE A 31 -20.26 -2.01 2.26
C PHE A 31 -20.15 -3.17 1.28
N TRP A 32 -21.22 -3.45 0.51
CA TRP A 32 -21.18 -4.46 -0.54
C TRP A 32 -20.19 -4.13 -1.64
N HIS A 33 -20.11 -2.86 -2.06
CA HIS A 33 -19.11 -2.43 -3.01
C HIS A 33 -17.69 -2.70 -2.50
N TRP A 34 -17.38 -2.35 -1.25
CA TRP A 34 -16.06 -2.63 -0.66
C TRP A 34 -15.76 -4.13 -0.49
N LEU A 35 -16.77 -4.98 -0.28
CA LEU A 35 -16.56 -6.43 -0.16
C LEU A 35 -16.44 -7.15 -1.51
N SER A 36 -16.98 -6.58 -2.58
CA SER A 36 -17.08 -7.23 -3.89
C SER A 36 -16.20 -6.60 -4.98
N SER A 37 -15.55 -5.47 -4.69
CA SER A 37 -14.63 -4.78 -5.59
C SER A 37 -13.21 -4.73 -5.01
N THR A 38 -12.26 -4.29 -5.83
CA THR A 38 -10.87 -4.00 -5.43
C THR A 38 -10.64 -2.50 -5.22
N ASP A 39 -11.71 -1.71 -5.18
CA ASP A 39 -11.62 -0.26 -5.02
C ASP A 39 -11.30 0.08 -3.57
N ASP A 40 -10.35 0.99 -3.36
CA ASP A 40 -10.00 1.46 -2.03
C ASP A 40 -11.12 2.34 -1.44
N PRO A 41 -11.43 2.22 -0.14
CA PRO A 41 -12.33 3.14 0.53
C PRO A 41 -11.74 4.56 0.54
N ASP A 42 -12.57 5.57 0.25
CA ASP A 42 -12.16 6.98 0.32
C ASP A 42 -12.03 7.43 1.80
N ILE A 43 -10.90 7.05 2.41
CA ILE A 43 -10.59 7.36 3.81
C ILE A 43 -10.55 8.88 4.01
N ALA A 44 -10.06 9.64 3.03
CA ALA A 44 -9.99 11.09 3.09
C ALA A 44 -11.38 11.71 3.26
N ALA A 45 -12.38 11.27 2.49
CA ALA A 45 -13.77 11.71 2.65
C ALA A 45 -14.38 11.29 3.98
N VAL A 46 -14.04 10.11 4.50
CA VAL A 46 -14.55 9.60 5.78
C VAL A 46 -14.05 10.45 6.96
N VAL A 47 -12.80 10.88 6.94
CA VAL A 47 -12.17 11.61 8.07
C VAL A 47 -12.34 13.13 7.98
N ALA A 48 -12.61 13.69 6.80
CA ALA A 48 -12.79 15.13 6.61
C ALA A 48 -13.81 15.79 7.55
N PRO A 49 -14.99 15.19 7.85
CA PRO A 49 -15.95 15.77 8.80
C PRO A 49 -15.43 15.90 10.24
N LEU A 50 -14.39 15.13 10.61
CA LEU A 50 -13.70 15.22 11.90
C LEU A 50 -12.68 16.37 11.93
N GLY A 51 -12.50 17.10 10.82
CA GLY A 51 -11.45 18.10 10.67
C GLY A 51 -10.07 17.48 10.52
N LEU A 52 -10.01 16.20 10.13
CA LEU A 52 -8.78 15.49 9.79
C LEU A 52 -8.54 15.56 8.28
N GLU A 53 -7.28 15.68 7.92
CA GLU A 53 -6.80 15.66 6.55
C GLU A 53 -5.94 14.42 6.35
N TRP A 54 -6.22 13.65 5.30
CA TRP A 54 -5.31 12.61 4.82
C TRP A 54 -4.22 13.28 3.99
N ILE A 55 -2.97 13.11 4.41
CA ILE A 55 -1.83 13.74 3.76
C ILE A 55 -0.87 12.66 3.33
N THR A 56 -0.52 12.70 2.05
CA THR A 56 0.55 11.90 1.46
C THR A 56 1.70 12.82 1.09
N VAL A 57 2.89 12.53 1.60
CA VAL A 57 4.11 13.27 1.28
C VAL A 57 5.23 12.32 0.91
N PRO A 58 6.17 12.74 0.05
CA PRO A 58 7.42 12.03 -0.13
C PRO A 58 8.14 11.89 1.20
N VAL A 59 8.66 10.69 1.47
CA VAL A 59 9.53 10.44 2.63
C VAL A 59 10.80 11.28 2.43
N PRO A 60 11.11 12.21 3.33
CA PRO A 60 12.29 13.04 3.18
C PRO A 60 13.55 12.18 3.28
N ASN A 61 14.60 12.52 2.51
CA ASN A 61 15.91 11.92 2.68
C ASN A 61 16.47 12.28 4.06
N GLN A 62 16.32 11.37 5.02
CA GLN A 62 16.79 11.56 6.40
C GLN A 62 18.33 11.48 6.49
N SER A 63 18.99 10.86 5.50
CA SER A 63 20.44 10.69 5.44
C SER A 63 20.92 10.65 4.00
N VAL A 64 22.11 11.23 3.75
CA VAL A 64 22.82 11.09 2.46
C VAL A 64 23.43 9.69 2.32
N LEU A 65 23.78 9.04 3.44
CA LEU A 65 24.45 7.74 3.46
C LEU A 65 23.49 6.57 3.37
N VAL A 66 22.21 6.78 3.73
CA VAL A 66 21.17 5.76 3.71
C VAL A 66 19.98 6.34 2.93
N PRO A 67 19.92 6.14 1.61
CA PRO A 67 18.77 6.57 0.83
C PRO A 67 17.51 5.84 1.30
N PRO A 68 16.32 6.46 1.20
CA PRO A 68 15.08 5.83 1.58
C PRO A 68 14.82 4.60 0.69
N PRO A 69 14.18 3.54 1.23
CA PRO A 69 13.84 2.37 0.45
C PRO A 69 12.89 2.77 -0.67
N ARG A 70 13.22 2.43 -1.91
CA ARG A 70 12.33 2.66 -3.07
C ARG A 70 11.49 1.41 -3.32
N ARG A 71 10.16 1.53 -3.22
CA ARG A 71 9.24 0.40 -3.47
C ARG A 71 8.94 0.32 -4.96
N VAL A 72 9.47 -0.72 -5.59
CA VAL A 72 9.33 -0.98 -7.03
C VAL A 72 8.35 -2.11 -7.34
N GLY A 73 7.79 -2.75 -6.30
CA GLY A 73 6.88 -3.89 -6.41
C GLY A 73 7.54 -5.16 -6.93
N LEU A 74 8.79 -5.39 -6.52
CA LEU A 74 9.58 -6.55 -6.93
C LEU A 74 10.06 -7.31 -5.70
N GLN A 75 9.81 -8.62 -5.64
CA GLN A 75 10.49 -9.50 -4.70
C GLN A 75 11.50 -10.36 -5.45
N LEU A 76 12.71 -10.45 -4.91
CA LEU A 76 13.82 -11.16 -5.53
C LEU A 76 14.23 -12.35 -4.67
N ARG A 77 14.60 -13.45 -5.33
CA ARG A 77 15.20 -14.63 -4.71
C ARG A 77 16.62 -14.81 -5.23
N ASN A 78 17.49 -15.33 -4.37
CA ASN A 78 18.84 -15.71 -4.76
C ASN A 78 18.92 -17.22 -5.00
N GLU A 79 19.51 -17.62 -6.12
CA GLU A 79 19.85 -19.02 -6.39
C GLU A 79 21.29 -19.11 -6.89
N CYS A 80 22.19 -19.57 -6.02
CA CYS A 80 23.60 -19.80 -6.35
C CYS A 80 24.29 -18.57 -7.01
N GLY A 81 24.03 -17.36 -6.49
CA GLY A 81 24.62 -16.12 -7.03
C GLY A 81 23.90 -15.55 -8.26
N ARG A 82 22.73 -16.09 -8.61
CA ARG A 82 21.82 -15.54 -9.61
C ARG A 82 20.61 -14.93 -8.92
N VAL A 83 20.13 -13.82 -9.46
CA VAL A 83 19.03 -13.05 -8.88
C VAL A 83 17.81 -13.27 -9.75
N PHE A 84 16.79 -13.92 -9.20
CA PHE A 84 15.55 -14.18 -9.92
C PHE A 84 14.39 -13.42 -9.32
N VAL A 85 13.41 -13.10 -10.15
CA VAL A 85 12.16 -12.48 -9.73
C VAL A 85 11.25 -13.53 -9.12
N ALA A 86 10.92 -13.36 -7.85
CA ALA A 86 10.02 -14.23 -7.11
C ALA A 86 8.55 -13.78 -7.24
N SER A 87 8.31 -12.47 -7.23
CA SER A 87 6.98 -11.90 -7.46
C SER A 87 7.09 -10.47 -8.00
N VAL A 88 6.04 -10.07 -8.72
CA VAL A 88 5.85 -8.72 -9.25
C VAL A 88 4.47 -8.25 -8.82
N GLU A 89 4.40 -7.09 -8.17
CA GLU A 89 3.12 -6.49 -7.76
C GLU A 89 2.42 -5.90 -8.99
N ASP A 90 1.12 -6.14 -9.14
CA ASP A 90 0.34 -5.62 -10.26
C ASP A 90 0.31 -4.08 -10.26
N GLY A 91 0.50 -3.49 -11.43
CA GLY A 91 0.52 -2.03 -11.58
C GLY A 91 1.75 -1.35 -10.95
N SER A 92 2.72 -2.10 -10.42
CA SER A 92 3.97 -1.56 -9.87
C SER A 92 4.92 -1.02 -10.94
N PRO A 93 5.97 -0.25 -10.57
CA PRO A 93 7.05 0.11 -11.48
C PRO A 93 7.68 -1.09 -12.20
N ALA A 94 7.90 -2.21 -11.49
CA ALA A 94 8.43 -3.43 -12.09
C ALA A 94 7.49 -4.05 -13.12
N SER A 95 6.18 -4.11 -12.81
CA SER A 95 5.15 -4.58 -13.75
C SER A 95 5.12 -3.72 -15.03
N ARG A 96 5.17 -2.38 -14.88
CA ARG A 96 5.22 -1.46 -16.03
C ARG A 96 6.52 -1.56 -16.84
N ALA A 97 7.61 -1.94 -16.20
CA ALA A 97 8.88 -2.23 -16.86
C ALA A 97 8.86 -3.56 -17.63
N GLY A 98 7.76 -4.33 -17.58
CA GLY A 98 7.62 -5.61 -18.27
C GLY A 98 8.42 -6.74 -17.65
N ILE A 99 8.85 -6.58 -16.40
CA ILE A 99 9.54 -7.63 -15.64
C ILE A 99 8.51 -8.67 -15.20
N ALA A 100 8.82 -9.94 -15.37
CA ALA A 100 7.95 -11.06 -15.02
C ALA A 100 8.56 -11.94 -13.93
N VAL A 101 7.72 -12.76 -13.31
CA VAL A 101 8.16 -13.83 -12.41
C VAL A 101 9.09 -14.78 -13.16
N ASP A 102 10.10 -15.29 -12.46
CA ASP A 102 11.16 -16.16 -12.97
C ASP A 102 12.16 -15.52 -13.94
N ASP A 103 12.03 -14.23 -14.25
CA ASP A 103 13.09 -13.50 -14.94
C ASP A 103 14.36 -13.47 -14.07
N GLU A 104 15.52 -13.60 -14.72
CA GLU A 104 16.81 -13.40 -14.06
C GLU A 104 17.28 -11.95 -14.24
N ILE A 105 17.51 -11.24 -13.15
CA ILE A 105 18.16 -9.93 -13.16
C ILE A 105 19.67 -10.13 -13.17
N ILE A 106 20.30 -9.66 -14.25
CA ILE A 106 21.74 -9.85 -14.48
C ILE A 106 22.52 -8.61 -14.08
N ALA A 107 22.10 -7.42 -14.51
CA ALA A 107 22.83 -6.19 -14.22
C ALA A 107 21.89 -4.99 -14.03
N VAL A 108 22.36 -4.02 -13.25
CA VAL A 108 21.73 -2.71 -13.02
C VAL A 108 22.73 -1.65 -13.48
N ASP A 109 22.37 -0.82 -14.45
CA ASP A 109 23.23 0.20 -15.06
C ASP A 109 24.61 -0.34 -15.50
N GLY A 110 24.62 -1.57 -16.03
CA GLY A 110 25.85 -2.25 -16.46
C GLY A 110 26.68 -2.88 -15.34
N VAL A 111 26.28 -2.75 -14.07
CA VAL A 111 26.92 -3.41 -12.93
C VAL A 111 26.24 -4.76 -12.68
N ARG A 112 27.02 -5.86 -12.71
CA ARG A 112 26.53 -7.21 -12.42
C ARG A 112 26.02 -7.29 -10.98
N VAL A 113 24.85 -7.87 -10.77
CA VAL A 113 24.25 -8.09 -9.44
C VAL A 113 24.08 -9.57 -9.12
N THR A 114 24.64 -10.04 -8.02
CA THR A 114 24.65 -11.46 -7.65
C THR A 114 23.78 -11.76 -6.43
N SER A 115 23.22 -10.74 -5.77
CA SER A 115 22.23 -10.90 -4.70
C SER A 115 21.14 -9.81 -4.72
N PRO A 116 19.97 -10.05 -4.10
CA PRO A 116 18.94 -9.03 -3.89
C PRO A 116 19.44 -7.78 -3.14
N GLU A 117 20.37 -7.94 -2.22
CA GLU A 117 21.01 -6.85 -1.46
C GLU A 117 21.89 -6.00 -2.38
N GLU A 118 22.69 -6.64 -3.25
CA GLU A 118 23.48 -5.93 -4.27
C GLU A 118 22.59 -5.19 -5.25
N PHE A 119 21.51 -5.82 -5.73
CA PHE A 119 20.50 -5.15 -6.57
C PHE A 119 19.96 -3.90 -5.88
N SER A 120 19.57 -4.01 -4.60
CA SER A 120 19.01 -2.90 -3.84
C SER A 120 20.01 -1.77 -3.67
N LEU A 121 21.26 -2.09 -3.33
CA LEU A 121 22.33 -1.12 -3.13
C LEU A 121 22.65 -0.36 -4.43
N VAL A 122 22.86 -1.09 -5.54
CA VAL A 122 23.18 -0.48 -6.84
C VAL A 122 22.03 0.38 -7.32
N SER A 123 20.78 -0.12 -7.22
CA SER A 123 19.61 0.63 -7.66
C SER A 123 19.42 1.92 -6.88
N GLN A 124 19.67 1.92 -5.57
CA GLN A 124 19.54 3.10 -4.73
C GLN A 124 20.58 4.19 -5.02
N CYS A 125 21.76 3.82 -5.54
CA CYS A 125 22.76 4.78 -5.98
C CYS A 125 22.40 5.45 -7.32
N SER A 126 21.46 4.88 -8.06
CA SER A 126 21.12 5.29 -9.42
C SER A 126 19.82 6.08 -9.48
N GLY A 127 19.89 7.37 -9.13
CA GLY A 127 18.86 8.37 -9.43
C GLY A 127 17.41 7.93 -9.20
N ASP A 128 16.53 8.27 -10.15
CA ASP A 128 15.09 7.96 -10.11
C ASP A 128 14.68 6.83 -11.06
N SER A 129 15.62 6.29 -11.83
CA SER A 129 15.37 5.18 -12.76
C SER A 129 16.68 4.44 -13.04
N VAL A 130 16.60 3.13 -13.26
CA VAL A 130 17.74 2.28 -13.63
C VAL A 130 17.48 1.47 -14.88
N GLN A 131 18.51 1.24 -15.68
CA GLN A 131 18.47 0.28 -16.77
C GLN A 131 18.82 -1.12 -16.25
N LEU A 132 17.92 -2.07 -16.43
CA LEU A 132 18.14 -3.47 -16.10
C LEU A 132 18.52 -4.28 -17.33
N LEU A 133 19.54 -5.13 -17.19
CA LEU A 133 19.75 -6.27 -18.07
C LEU A 133 19.16 -7.50 -17.39
N ALA A 134 18.22 -8.16 -18.06
CA ALA A 134 17.54 -9.34 -17.54
C ALA A 134 17.44 -10.44 -18.60
N SER A 135 17.04 -11.64 -18.18
CA SER A 135 16.82 -12.80 -19.05
C SER A 135 15.46 -13.43 -18.78
N CYS A 136 14.67 -13.62 -19.83
CA CYS A 136 13.40 -14.33 -19.80
C CYS A 136 13.51 -15.56 -20.73
N ASP A 137 13.34 -16.77 -20.21
CA ASP A 137 13.51 -18.02 -20.96
C ASP A 137 14.82 -18.09 -21.77
N GLY A 138 15.91 -17.58 -21.20
CA GLY A 138 17.25 -17.55 -21.82
C GLY A 138 17.43 -16.45 -22.87
N LYS A 139 16.43 -15.60 -23.11
CA LYS A 139 16.55 -14.41 -23.98
C LYS A 139 16.87 -13.19 -23.15
N LEU A 140 18.00 -12.57 -23.45
CA LEU A 140 18.38 -11.31 -22.85
C LEU A 140 17.50 -10.18 -23.33
N TYR A 141 17.06 -9.33 -22.40
CA TYR A 141 16.37 -8.10 -22.69
C TYR A 141 16.85 -6.99 -21.77
N THR A 142 16.55 -5.76 -22.17
CA THR A 142 16.85 -4.57 -21.40
C THR A 142 15.57 -3.78 -21.17
N THR A 143 15.37 -3.32 -19.94
CA THR A 143 14.23 -2.47 -19.58
C THR A 143 14.64 -1.37 -18.62
N ILE A 144 13.81 -0.34 -18.50
CA ILE A 144 14.00 0.75 -17.55
C ILE A 144 13.06 0.50 -16.38
N LEU A 145 13.62 0.40 -15.18
CA LEU A 145 12.88 0.33 -13.93
C LEU A 145 12.84 1.71 -13.30
N GLU A 146 11.65 2.29 -13.23
CA GLU A 146 11.40 3.51 -12.47
C GLU A 146 11.52 3.25 -10.97
N LEU A 147 12.19 4.15 -10.27
CA LEU A 147 12.44 4.08 -8.84
C LEU A 147 11.72 5.23 -8.14
N PRO A 148 10.39 5.16 -7.92
CA PRO A 148 9.67 6.25 -7.29
C PRO A 148 10.17 6.50 -5.85
N HIS A 149 10.10 7.76 -5.42
CA HIS A 149 10.32 8.08 -4.02
C HIS A 149 9.27 7.38 -3.16
N ALA A 150 9.70 6.84 -2.01
CA ALA A 150 8.75 6.36 -1.03
C ALA A 150 7.84 7.51 -0.59
N GLU A 151 6.57 7.21 -0.42
CA GLU A 151 5.59 8.12 0.15
C GLU A 151 5.10 7.56 1.47
N GLU A 152 4.86 8.47 2.42
CA GLU A 152 4.19 8.15 3.67
C GLU A 152 2.87 8.91 3.73
N SER A 153 1.85 8.21 4.22
CA SER A 153 0.54 8.79 4.44
C SER A 153 0.20 8.83 5.92
N TYR A 154 -0.29 9.97 6.39
CA TYR A 154 -0.72 10.15 7.78
C TYR A 154 -1.93 11.08 7.88
N LEU A 155 -2.62 10.97 9.01
CA LEU A 155 -3.70 11.88 9.37
C LEU A 155 -3.15 13.09 10.11
N ARG A 156 -3.58 14.29 9.71
CA ARG A 156 -3.27 15.55 10.40
C ARG A 156 -4.56 16.24 10.81
N ILE A 157 -4.56 16.90 11.97
CA ILE A 157 -5.63 17.84 12.33
C ILE A 157 -5.47 19.09 11.48
N GLY A 158 -6.49 19.48 10.73
CA GLY A 158 -6.48 20.68 9.89
C GLY A 158 -6.15 21.94 10.72
N ALA A 159 -5.58 22.96 10.09
CA ALA A 159 -5.05 24.12 10.80
C ALA A 159 -6.10 24.94 11.59
N ALA A 160 -7.37 24.88 11.18
CA ALA A 160 -8.49 25.56 11.84
C ALA A 160 -9.78 24.72 11.72
N PRO A 161 -9.93 23.64 12.50
CA PRO A 161 -11.10 22.78 12.42
C PRO A 161 -12.31 23.52 13.02
N SER A 162 -13.45 23.45 12.35
CA SER A 162 -14.71 24.02 12.87
C SER A 162 -15.08 23.46 14.24
N ASP A 163 -15.85 24.21 15.04
CA ASP A 163 -16.33 23.73 16.35
C ASP A 163 -17.09 22.39 16.25
N ARG A 164 -17.80 22.16 15.13
CA ARG A 164 -18.46 20.89 14.86
C ARG A 164 -17.44 19.77 14.69
N ALA A 165 -16.41 19.99 13.88
CA ALA A 165 -15.34 19.02 13.64
C ALA A 165 -14.60 18.67 14.93
N GLN A 166 -14.24 19.67 15.73
CA GLN A 166 -13.59 19.47 17.03
C GLN A 166 -14.45 18.60 17.97
N ARG A 167 -15.74 18.89 18.10
CA ARG A 167 -16.66 18.08 18.93
C ARG A 167 -16.77 16.63 18.44
N LEU A 168 -16.82 16.42 17.13
CA LEU A 168 -16.90 15.07 16.55
C LEU A 168 -15.60 14.30 16.79
N LEU A 169 -14.45 14.94 16.57
CA LEU A 169 -13.13 14.36 16.81
C LEU A 169 -12.94 13.99 18.29
N SER A 170 -13.28 14.88 19.23
CA SER A 170 -13.22 14.60 20.67
C SER A 170 -14.07 13.39 21.04
N ARG A 171 -15.33 13.33 20.59
CA ARG A 171 -16.20 12.17 20.84
C ARG A 171 -15.69 10.88 20.21
N TRP A 172 -15.05 10.96 19.05
CA TRP A 172 -14.49 9.78 18.38
C TRP A 172 -13.26 9.23 19.10
N LEU A 173 -12.42 10.11 19.66
CA LEU A 173 -11.22 9.73 20.42
C LEU A 173 -11.50 9.40 21.90
N GLU A 174 -12.64 9.84 22.44
CA GLU A 174 -13.13 9.39 23.73
C GLU A 174 -13.27 7.87 23.69
N ARG A 175 -12.37 7.17 24.40
CA ARG A 175 -12.52 5.73 24.63
C ARG A 175 -13.87 5.51 25.29
N ALA A 176 -14.80 4.90 24.55
CA ALA A 176 -15.95 4.27 25.16
C ALA A 176 -15.42 3.09 26.01
N ILE A 177 -15.08 3.37 27.27
CA ILE A 177 -15.09 2.33 28.29
C ILE A 177 -16.57 1.96 28.42
N ALA A 178 -16.98 0.94 27.68
CA ALA A 178 -18.29 0.35 27.88
C ALA A 178 -18.33 -0.21 29.32
N PRO A 179 -19.34 0.11 30.14
CA PRO A 179 -19.57 -0.59 31.40
C PRO A 179 -19.97 -2.05 31.19
#